data_AF-A0A4Y2UIW0-F1
#
_entry.id   AF-A0A4Y2UIW0-F1
#
_cell.length_a   1.000
_cell.length_b   1.000
_cell.length_c   1.000
_cell.angle_alpha   90.00
_cell.angle_beta   90.00
_cell.angle_gamma   90.00
#
_symmetry.space_group_name_H-M   'P 1'
#
loop_
_entity.id
_entity.type
_entity.pdbx_description
1 polymer ?
#
loop_
_entity_poly.entity_id
_entity_poly.type
_entity_poly.pdbx_seq_one_letter_code
_entity_poly.pdbx_strand_id
1 'polypeptide(L)'
;MFGITSNESGEESESLLEEFTSIQKELFTDLGLHFKIQEMPPTELGLPAYHKIDMEAWIPTTKLYGEISSASNCTDYQSRRIGIKYNSPSGETKFCHTVNATACAIPRLLITIFENFQNLDGSVNIPKPLQKYMKKEVIKDAFKEKMMSTKPTP
;
A
#
# COMPACT_ATOMS: atom_id res chain seq x y z
N MET A 1 0.15 -4.40 -6.89
CA MET A 1 0.71 -4.01 -8.20
C MET A 1 2.01 -4.75 -8.38
N PHE A 2 2.24 -5.25 -9.59
CA PHE A 2 3.46 -5.96 -9.96
C PHE A 2 3.76 -5.60 -11.41
N GLY A 3 5.02 -5.31 -11.70
CA GLY A 3 5.44 -5.00 -13.06
C GLY A 3 6.82 -5.57 -13.36
N ILE A 4 7.01 -5.80 -14.64
CA ILE A 4 8.22 -6.35 -15.23
C ILE A 4 8.65 -5.35 -16.29
N THR A 5 9.90 -4.89 -16.21
CA THR A 5 10.46 -3.95 -17.19
C THR A 5 11.67 -4.56 -17.88
N SER A 6 12.02 -4.00 -19.03
CA SER A 6 13.36 -4.17 -19.58
C SER A 6 14.42 -3.63 -18.61
N ASN A 7 15.66 -4.00 -18.89
CA ASN A 7 16.86 -3.45 -18.25
C ASN A 7 17.83 -3.02 -19.36
N GLU A 8 17.40 -2.08 -20.22
CA GLU A 8 18.24 -1.55 -21.28
C GLU A 8 19.09 -0.38 -20.77
N SER A 9 18.48 0.59 -20.08
CA SER A 9 19.21 1.71 -19.45
C SER A 9 19.46 1.48 -17.97
N GLY A 10 18.65 0.64 -17.32
CA GLY A 10 18.64 0.45 -15.87
C GLY A 10 17.74 1.43 -15.13
N GLU A 11 17.15 2.39 -15.85
CA GLU A 11 16.23 3.39 -15.29
C GLU A 11 14.77 2.96 -15.37
N GLU A 12 14.42 2.01 -16.25
CA GLU A 12 13.03 1.67 -16.52
C GLU A 12 12.29 1.13 -15.29
N SER A 13 12.97 0.36 -14.45
CA SER A 13 12.42 -0.13 -13.19
C SER A 13 12.25 0.98 -12.15
N GLU A 14 13.08 2.02 -12.21
CA GLU A 14 12.97 3.15 -11.30
C GLU A 14 11.79 4.05 -11.70
N SER A 15 11.63 4.32 -13.00
CA SER A 15 10.45 5.02 -13.52
C SER A 15 9.15 4.26 -13.18
N LEU A 16 9.16 2.92 -13.23
CA LEU A 16 8.00 2.13 -12.82
C LEU A 16 7.76 2.19 -11.31
N LEU A 17 8.81 2.26 -10.48
CA LEU A 17 8.67 2.46 -9.04
C LEU A 17 8.02 3.83 -8.74
N GLU A 18 8.45 4.89 -9.43
CA GLU A 18 7.86 6.22 -9.35
C GLU A 18 6.39 6.21 -9.77
N GLU A 19 6.04 5.54 -10.87
CA GLU A 19 4.66 5.38 -11.33
C GLU A 19 3.80 4.68 -10.27
N PHE A 20 4.26 3.54 -9.74
CA PHE A 20 3.54 2.82 -8.70
C PHE A 20 3.37 3.64 -7.42
N THR A 21 4.39 4.40 -7.04
CA THR A 21 4.34 5.30 -5.89
C THR A 21 3.33 6.43 -6.12
N SER A 22 3.25 6.97 -7.35
CA SER A 22 2.23 7.97 -7.71
C SER A 22 0.82 7.42 -7.58
N ILE A 23 0.57 6.20 -8.09
CA ILE A 23 -0.74 5.53 -7.98
C ILE A 23 -1.13 5.34 -6.51
N GLN A 24 -0.20 4.89 -5.66
CA GLN A 24 -0.47 4.76 -4.21
C GLN A 24 -0.84 6.10 -3.58
N LYS A 25 -0.09 7.16 -3.91
CA LYS A 25 -0.33 8.51 -3.40
C LYS A 25 -1.72 9.01 -3.80
N GLU A 26 -2.11 8.83 -5.06
CA GLU A 26 -3.44 9.18 -5.56
C GLU A 26 -4.54 8.42 -4.82
N LEU A 27 -4.41 7.09 -4.69
CA LEU A 27 -5.37 6.26 -3.98
C LEU A 27 -5.60 6.71 -2.53
N PHE A 28 -4.53 6.98 -1.78
CA PHE A 28 -4.65 7.39 -0.38
C PHE A 28 -5.12 8.84 -0.22
N THR A 29 -4.77 9.71 -1.17
CA THR A 29 -5.27 11.10 -1.22
C THR A 29 -6.77 11.12 -1.50
N ASP A 30 -7.25 10.32 -2.46
CA ASP A 30 -8.67 10.21 -2.81
C ASP A 30 -9.51 9.65 -1.66
N LEU A 31 -8.92 8.73 -0.89
CA LEU A 31 -9.52 8.22 0.35
C LEU A 31 -9.56 9.26 1.47
N GLY A 32 -8.88 10.41 1.32
CA GLY A 32 -8.82 11.47 2.31
C GLY A 32 -7.94 11.14 3.51
N LEU A 33 -6.95 10.26 3.34
CA LEU A 33 -6.04 9.87 4.42
C LEU A 33 -4.96 10.92 4.63
N HIS A 34 -4.57 11.12 5.88
CA HIS A 34 -3.33 11.83 6.21
C HIS A 34 -2.19 10.81 6.28
N PHE A 35 -1.19 10.95 5.40
CA PHE A 35 -0.08 10.03 5.29
C PHE A 35 1.23 10.75 4.97
N LYS A 36 2.35 10.07 5.25
CA LYS A 36 3.69 10.47 4.83
C LYS A 36 4.30 9.39 3.93
N ILE A 37 5.25 9.81 3.11
CA ILE A 37 6.05 8.95 2.24
C ILE A 37 7.45 8.88 2.83
N GLN A 38 8.03 7.69 2.89
CA GLN A 38 9.33 7.46 3.50
C GLN A 38 10.19 6.55 2.63
N GLU A 39 11.38 7.02 2.28
CA GLU A 39 12.43 6.16 1.74
C GLU A 39 13.01 5.29 2.85
N MET A 40 13.10 4.00 2.60
CA MET A 40 13.51 3.05 3.63
C MET A 40 15.03 2.93 3.70
N PRO A 41 15.61 2.91 4.91
CA PRO A 41 17.05 2.78 5.08
C PRO A 41 17.53 1.40 4.64
N PRO A 42 18.85 1.24 4.36
CA PRO A 42 19.42 -0.04 3.93
C PRO A 42 19.09 -1.24 4.83
N THR A 43 18.92 -1.01 6.14
CA THR A 43 18.56 -2.06 7.11
C THR A 43 17.14 -2.59 6.95
N GLU A 44 16.25 -1.84 6.29
CA GLU A 44 14.83 -2.15 6.12
C GLU A 44 14.46 -2.54 4.67
N LEU A 45 15.45 -2.63 3.77
CA LEU A 45 15.23 -3.09 2.38
C LEU A 45 14.92 -4.59 2.31
N GLY A 46 15.36 -5.36 3.31
CA GLY A 46 15.33 -6.81 3.26
C GLY A 46 16.28 -7.35 2.18
N LEU A 47 16.05 -8.59 1.76
CA LEU A 47 16.92 -9.26 0.77
C LEU A 47 16.71 -8.79 -0.69
N PRO A 48 15.47 -8.60 -1.19
CA PRO A 48 15.27 -8.42 -2.61
C PRO A 48 15.23 -6.96 -3.08
N ALA A 49 15.04 -5.99 -2.20
CA ALA A 49 14.83 -4.61 -2.61
C ALA A 49 16.15 -3.86 -2.83
N TYR A 50 16.29 -3.24 -3.99
CA TYR A 50 17.33 -2.27 -4.29
C TYR A 50 16.93 -0.87 -3.78
N HIS A 51 15.66 -0.49 -4.01
CA HIS A 51 15.07 0.74 -3.51
C HIS A 51 13.65 0.43 -3.02
N LYS A 52 13.29 0.96 -1.84
CA LYS A 52 12.00 0.73 -1.18
C LYS A 52 11.44 2.04 -0.63
N ILE A 53 10.17 2.29 -0.94
CA ILE A 53 9.40 3.44 -0.47
C ILE A 53 8.17 2.90 0.25
N ASP A 54 7.98 3.31 1.51
CA ASP A 54 6.81 2.97 2.29
C ASP A 54 5.90 4.20 2.48
N MET A 55 4.59 3.97 2.56
CA MET A 55 3.61 4.99 2.91
C MET A 55 2.98 4.64 4.24
N GLU A 56 3.01 5.59 5.16
CA GLU A 56 2.46 5.43 6.50
C GLU A 56 1.33 6.41 6.72
N ALA A 57 0.19 5.93 7.22
CA ALA A 57 -0.97 6.76 7.53
C ALA A 57 -1.08 7.05 9.02
N TRP A 58 -1.64 8.20 9.36
CA TRP A 58 -1.87 8.62 10.73
C TRP A 58 -2.90 7.73 11.44
N ILE A 59 -2.58 7.30 12.66
CA ILE A 59 -3.44 6.48 13.53
C ILE A 59 -3.71 7.26 14.83
N PRO A 60 -4.88 7.93 14.95
CA PRO A 60 -5.23 8.77 16.09
C PRO A 60 -5.07 8.11 17.47
N THR A 61 -5.43 6.85 17.61
CA THR A 61 -5.41 6.15 18.91
C THR A 61 -3.99 5.99 19.46
N THR A 62 -3.04 5.68 18.58
CA THR A 62 -1.62 5.50 18.95
C THR A 62 -0.81 6.79 18.86
N LYS A 63 -1.35 7.82 18.19
CA LYS A 63 -0.65 9.07 17.85
C LYS A 63 0.64 8.82 17.06
N LEU A 64 0.62 7.79 16.22
CA LEU A 64 1.74 7.38 15.40
C LEU A 64 1.29 7.19 13.95
N TYR A 65 2.28 7.17 13.05
CA TYR A 65 2.09 6.73 11.69
C TYR A 65 2.29 5.21 11.62
N GLY A 66 1.42 4.52 10.89
CA GLY A 66 1.53 3.08 10.62
C GLY A 66 1.57 2.79 9.13
N GLU A 67 2.48 1.91 8.72
CA GLU A 67 2.65 1.48 7.32
C GLU A 67 1.35 0.94 6.72
N ILE A 68 0.83 1.58 5.67
CA ILE A 68 -0.34 1.12 4.91
C ILE A 68 0.04 0.56 3.54
N SER A 69 1.25 0.85 3.07
CA SER A 69 1.73 0.44 1.76
C SER A 69 3.24 0.40 1.68
N SER A 70 3.73 -0.41 0.75
CA SER A 70 5.14 -0.52 0.39
C SER A 70 5.28 -0.63 -1.12
N ALA A 71 6.35 -0.08 -1.67
CA ALA A 71 6.76 -0.22 -3.06
C ALA A 71 8.26 -0.55 -3.12
N SER A 72 8.66 -1.47 -3.98
CA SER A 72 10.03 -1.98 -4.06
C SER A 72 10.46 -2.24 -5.50
N ASN A 73 11.56 -1.62 -5.89
CA ASN A 73 12.34 -2.00 -7.06
C ASN A 73 13.29 -3.14 -6.65
N CYS A 74 13.13 -4.32 -7.25
CA CYS A 74 13.93 -5.50 -6.96
C CYS A 74 14.98 -5.80 -8.04
N THR A 75 15.15 -4.88 -9.01
CA THR A 75 16.01 -5.05 -10.19
C THR A 75 15.91 -6.49 -10.73
N ASP A 76 17.03 -7.15 -10.97
CA ASP A 76 17.08 -8.53 -11.46
C ASP A 76 17.16 -9.60 -10.35
N TYR A 77 17.05 -9.22 -9.07
CA TYR A 77 17.21 -10.15 -7.94
C TYR A 77 16.22 -11.32 -8.01
N GLN A 78 14.95 -11.00 -8.28
CA GLN A 78 13.88 -11.99 -8.40
C GLN A 78 13.97 -12.73 -9.74
N SER A 79 14.14 -12.00 -10.84
CA SER A 79 14.16 -12.56 -12.19
C SER A 79 15.28 -13.57 -12.38
N ARG A 80 16.46 -13.36 -11.78
CA ARG A 80 17.55 -14.35 -11.76
C ARG A 80 17.21 -15.65 -11.05
N ARG A 81 16.38 -15.59 -10.00
CA ARG A 81 16.01 -16.77 -9.19
C ARG A 81 14.94 -17.64 -9.83
N ILE A 82 14.00 -17.02 -10.53
CA ILE A 82 12.86 -17.72 -11.15
C ILE A 82 12.91 -17.73 -12.69
N GLY A 83 13.98 -17.22 -13.29
CA GLY A 83 14.26 -17.35 -14.71
C GLY A 83 13.44 -16.41 -15.62
N ILE A 84 13.06 -15.21 -15.15
CA ILE A 84 12.31 -14.25 -15.96
C ILE A 84 13.28 -13.49 -16.88
N LYS A 85 13.12 -13.66 -18.19
CA LYS A 85 13.99 -13.09 -19.22
C LYS A 85 13.20 -12.45 -20.34
N TYR A 86 13.85 -11.58 -21.10
CA TYR A 86 13.32 -10.99 -22.33
C TYR A 86 14.41 -10.95 -23.41
N ASN A 87 13.99 -10.83 -24.67
CA ASN A 87 14.91 -10.62 -25.79
C ASN A 87 15.08 -9.12 -25.99
N SER A 88 16.30 -8.62 -25.83
CA SER A 88 16.62 -7.22 -26.05
C SER A 88 16.55 -6.86 -27.54
N PRO A 89 16.41 -5.57 -27.88
CA PRO A 89 16.52 -5.10 -29.26
C PRO A 89 17.87 -5.42 -29.92
N SER A 90 18.93 -5.62 -29.12
CA SER A 90 20.25 -6.06 -29.62
C SER A 90 20.33 -7.55 -29.94
N GLY A 91 19.26 -8.31 -29.71
CA GLY A 91 19.21 -9.77 -29.94
C GLY A 91 19.79 -10.61 -28.80
N GLU A 92 20.17 -10.00 -27.68
CA GLU A 92 20.65 -10.69 -26.48
C GLU A 92 19.47 -11.07 -25.58
N THR A 93 19.52 -12.25 -24.97
CA THR A 93 18.56 -12.60 -23.91
C THR A 93 19.04 -12.06 -22.57
N LYS A 94 18.32 -11.09 -22.01
CA LYS A 94 18.63 -10.43 -20.73
C LYS A 94 17.62 -10.80 -19.64
N PHE A 95 18.01 -10.67 -18.37
CA PHE A 95 17.08 -10.78 -17.25
C PHE A 95 16.28 -9.48 -17.11
N CYS A 96 14.97 -9.61 -16.88
CA CYS A 96 14.10 -8.44 -16.66
C CYS A 96 14.36 -7.83 -15.29
N HIS A 97 13.95 -6.56 -15.12
CA HIS A 97 13.74 -6.01 -13.79
C HIS A 97 12.33 -6.25 -13.28
N THR A 98 12.16 -6.28 -11.96
CA THR A 98 10.88 -6.53 -11.29
C THR A 98 10.60 -5.45 -10.25
N VAL A 99 9.37 -4.94 -10.27
CA VAL A 99 8.90 -3.92 -9.33
C VAL A 99 7.57 -4.38 -8.76
N ASN A 100 7.39 -4.22 -7.46
CA ASN A 100 6.14 -4.56 -6.79
C ASN A 100 5.72 -3.43 -5.84
N ALA A 101 4.41 -3.27 -5.68
CA ALA A 101 3.85 -2.25 -4.80
C ALA A 101 2.47 -2.65 -4.30
N THR A 102 2.17 -2.37 -3.03
CA THR A 102 0.85 -2.61 -2.44
C THR A 102 -0.15 -1.60 -3.00
N ALA A 103 -1.27 -2.06 -3.58
CA ALA A 103 -2.34 -1.14 -3.98
C ALA A 103 -3.24 -0.78 -2.79
N CYS A 104 -3.61 -1.79 -2.01
CA CYS A 104 -4.57 -1.66 -0.92
C CYS A 104 -4.40 -2.84 0.06
N ALA A 105 -3.82 -2.57 1.24
CA ALA A 105 -3.76 -3.55 2.33
C ALA A 105 -4.99 -3.41 3.23
N ILE A 106 -6.02 -4.24 2.96
CA ILE A 106 -7.36 -4.10 3.55
C ILE A 106 -7.35 -3.93 5.08
N PRO A 107 -6.67 -4.77 5.89
CA PRO A 107 -6.77 -4.67 7.35
C PRO A 107 -6.30 -3.32 7.90
N ARG A 108 -5.17 -2.81 7.38
CA ARG A 108 -4.58 -1.56 7.86
C ARG A 108 -5.38 -0.35 7.38
N LEU A 109 -5.87 -0.38 6.14
CA LEU A 109 -6.75 0.67 5.63
C LEU A 109 -8.09 0.74 6.37
N LEU A 110 -8.65 -0.40 6.78
CA LEU A 110 -9.83 -0.40 7.64
C LEU A 110 -9.53 0.32 8.96
N ILE A 111 -8.42 0.00 9.65
CA ILE A 111 -8.03 0.68 10.88
C ILE A 111 -7.91 2.20 10.64
N THR A 112 -7.18 2.61 9.60
CA THR A 112 -6.99 4.03 9.29
C THR A 112 -8.32 4.73 8.99
N ILE A 113 -9.22 4.12 8.22
CA ILE A 113 -10.53 4.71 7.90
C ILE A 113 -11.40 4.81 9.15
N PHE A 114 -11.53 3.74 9.93
CA PHE A 114 -12.38 3.76 11.13
C PHE A 114 -11.88 4.77 12.16
N GLU A 115 -10.57 4.90 12.35
CA GLU A 115 -10.04 5.85 13.32
C GLU A 115 -10.10 7.31 12.87
N ASN A 116 -9.86 7.60 11.59
CA ASN A 116 -9.81 8.98 11.09
C ASN A 116 -11.19 9.54 10.69
N PHE A 117 -12.18 8.70 10.44
CA PHE A 117 -13.52 9.12 10.01
C PHE A 117 -14.62 8.88 11.05
N GLN A 118 -14.25 8.55 12.29
CA GLN A 118 -15.22 8.43 13.39
C GLN A 118 -15.82 9.78 13.80
N ASN A 119 -17.09 9.76 14.19
CA ASN A 119 -17.83 10.89 14.75
C ASN A 119 -18.05 10.69 16.26
N LEU A 120 -18.39 11.78 16.97
CA LEU A 120 -18.61 11.75 18.43
C LEU A 120 -19.73 10.80 18.88
N ASP A 121 -20.70 10.51 18.01
CA ASP A 121 -21.82 9.60 18.28
C ASP A 121 -21.47 8.11 18.02
N GLY A 122 -20.22 7.82 17.65
CA GLY A 122 -19.73 6.48 17.34
C GLY A 122 -20.06 5.99 15.93
N SER A 123 -20.64 6.84 15.08
CA SER A 123 -20.76 6.58 13.64
C SER A 123 -19.44 6.83 12.91
N VAL A 124 -19.29 6.28 11.69
CA VAL A 124 -18.09 6.46 10.86
C VAL A 124 -18.50 6.98 9.49
N ASN A 125 -17.95 8.11 9.06
CA ASN A 125 -18.16 8.65 7.71
C ASN A 125 -17.43 7.77 6.70
N ILE A 126 -18.10 7.42 5.60
CA ILE A 126 -17.52 6.62 4.53
C ILE A 126 -16.79 7.58 3.57
N PRO A 127 -15.49 7.36 3.26
CA PRO A 127 -14.77 8.13 2.25
C PRO A 127 -15.52 8.20 0.92
N LYS A 128 -15.55 9.38 0.28
CA LYS A 128 -16.35 9.63 -0.94
C LYS A 128 -16.19 8.55 -2.02
N PRO A 129 -14.97 8.09 -2.38
CA PRO A 129 -14.81 7.06 -3.42
C PRO A 129 -15.48 5.72 -3.07
N LEU A 130 -15.67 5.42 -1.78
CA LEU A 130 -16.22 4.17 -1.29
C LEU A 130 -17.76 4.17 -1.21
N GLN A 131 -18.40 5.33 -1.18
CA GLN A 131 -19.85 5.47 -0.98
C GLN A 131 -20.67 4.76 -2.06
N LYS A 132 -20.21 4.79 -3.33
CA LYS A 132 -20.89 4.10 -4.44
C LYS A 132 -20.94 2.57 -4.26
N TYR A 133 -19.93 2.00 -3.60
CA TYR A 133 -19.86 0.56 -3.35
C TYR A 133 -20.68 0.17 -2.11
N MET A 134 -20.66 1.02 -1.08
CA MET A 134 -21.38 0.79 0.18
C MET A 134 -22.86 1.16 0.11
N LYS A 135 -23.26 1.95 -0.90
CA LYS A 135 -24.60 2.55 -1.06
C LYS A 135 -25.06 3.34 0.18
N LYS A 136 -24.08 3.91 0.90
CA LYS A 136 -24.24 4.63 2.16
C LYS A 136 -23.15 5.68 2.28
N GLU A 137 -23.45 6.76 3.01
CA GLU A 137 -22.48 7.82 3.34
C GLU A 137 -21.88 7.64 4.74
N VAL A 138 -22.58 6.96 5.65
CA VAL A 138 -22.20 6.79 7.06
C VAL A 138 -22.52 5.37 7.52
N ILE A 139 -21.61 4.78 8.30
CA ILE A 139 -21.85 3.54 9.06
C ILE A 139 -22.36 3.94 10.44
N LYS A 140 -23.63 3.62 10.73
CA LYS A 140 -24.21 3.78 12.07
C LYS A 140 -23.87 2.57 12.94
N ASP A 141 -23.75 2.80 14.25
CA ASP A 141 -23.54 1.75 15.26
C ASP A 141 -22.33 0.84 14.99
N ALA A 142 -21.27 1.41 14.38
CA ALA A 142 -20.05 0.70 13.98
C ALA A 142 -19.42 -0.18 15.08
N PHE A 143 -19.69 0.16 16.35
CA PHE A 143 -19.11 -0.51 17.52
C PHE A 143 -20.16 -1.07 18.51
N LYS A 144 -21.47 -1.03 18.22
CA LYS A 144 -22.50 -1.40 19.21
C LYS A 144 -22.87 -2.88 19.28
N GLU A 145 -22.51 -3.72 18.31
CA GLU A 145 -22.97 -5.13 18.30
C GLU A 145 -22.09 -6.15 19.05
N LYS A 146 -20.92 -5.77 19.59
CA LYS A 146 -20.03 -6.76 20.27
C LYS A 146 -19.83 -6.57 21.78
N MET A 147 -20.26 -5.46 22.38
CA MET A 147 -20.18 -5.28 23.84
C MET A 147 -21.34 -5.92 24.61
N MET A 148 -22.41 -6.38 23.93
CA MET A 148 -23.54 -7.06 24.58
C MET A 148 -23.45 -8.61 24.56
N SER A 149 -22.44 -9.19 23.90
CA SER A 149 -22.30 -10.65 23.74
C SER A 149 -21.34 -11.31 24.73
N THR A 150 -20.39 -10.56 25.31
CA THR A 150 -19.50 -11.09 26.34
C THR A 150 -20.05 -10.75 27.73
N LYS A 151 -21.08 -11.48 28.17
CA LYS A 151 -21.31 -11.61 29.61
C LYS A 151 -20.03 -12.24 30.19
N PRO A 152 -19.40 -11.65 31.24
CA PRO A 152 -18.36 -12.35 31.95
C PRO A 152 -18.96 -13.67 32.45
N THR A 153 -18.40 -14.77 31.99
CA THR A 153 -18.70 -16.11 32.52
C THR A 153 -18.16 -16.13 33.96
N PRO A 154 -18.90 -16.67 34.94
CA PRO A 154 -18.55 -16.61 36.36
C PRO A 154 -17.17 -17.19 36.68
#